data_AF-A0A2D5RMG8-F1
#
_entry.id   AF-A0A2D5RMG8-F1
#
_cell.length_a   1.000
_cell.length_b   1.000
_cell.length_c   1.000
_cell.angle_alpha   90.00
_cell.angle_beta   90.00
_cell.angle_gamma   90.00
#
_symmetry.space_group_name_H-M   'P 1'
#
loop_
_entity.id
_entity.type
_entity.pdbx_description
1 polymer ?
#
loop_
_entity_poly.entity_id
_entity_poly.type
_entity_poly.pdbx_seq_one_letter_code
_entity_poly.pdbx_strand_id
1 'polypeptide(L)' 'MTDVQDKPTLSFDDKNYVIEDLEDTARYIVAQLQDLKRQEAETSAKLDQIKVAAEGFTQRLKVELEDDEGEVAEGEFTQ' A
#
# COMPACT_ATOMS: atom_id res chain seq x y z
N MET A 1 25.18 7.55 36.13
CA MET A 1 25.42 7.30 34.69
C MET A 1 24.62 8.36 33.97
N THR A 2 25.27 9.23 33.23
CA THR A 2 24.61 10.36 32.55
C THR A 2 23.88 9.82 31.33
N ASP A 3 22.56 10.00 31.27
CA ASP A 3 21.73 9.74 30.09
C ASP A 3 22.27 10.54 28.90
N VAL A 4 22.93 9.86 27.96
CA VAL A 4 23.17 10.41 26.63
C VAL A 4 21.88 10.22 25.85
N GLN A 5 21.02 11.23 25.83
CA GLN A 5 19.86 11.21 24.93
C GLN A 5 20.35 11.40 23.51
N ASP A 6 20.26 10.35 22.69
CA ASP A 6 20.43 10.45 21.25
C ASP A 6 19.29 11.29 20.67
N LYS A 7 19.60 12.55 20.36
CA LYS A 7 18.66 13.47 19.74
C LYS A 7 18.31 12.97 18.34
N PRO A 8 17.04 13.00 17.94
CA PRO A 8 16.64 12.58 16.61
C PRO A 8 17.25 13.50 15.54
N THR A 9 17.85 12.89 14.51
CA THR A 9 18.49 13.60 13.41
C THR A 9 17.77 13.35 12.09
N LEU A 10 17.78 14.36 11.21
CA LEU A 10 17.28 14.32 9.84
C LEU A 10 18.48 14.41 8.90
N SER A 11 18.67 13.40 8.05
CA SER A 11 19.57 13.50 6.90
C SER A 11 18.80 14.07 5.70
N PHE A 12 19.24 15.20 5.18
CA PHE A 12 18.63 15.90 4.03
C PHE A 12 19.70 16.61 3.22
N ASP A 13 19.71 16.41 1.89
CA ASP A 13 20.71 16.99 0.96
C ASP A 13 22.16 16.87 1.44
N ASP A 14 22.58 15.64 1.76
CA ASP A 14 23.92 15.29 2.25
C ASP A 14 24.35 16.00 3.55
N LYS A 15 23.39 16.58 4.27
CA LYS A 15 23.60 17.22 5.57
C LYS A 15 22.77 16.53 6.65
N ASN A 16 23.29 16.54 7.87
CA ASN A 16 22.58 16.06 9.04
C ASN A 16 22.12 17.24 9.89
N TYR A 17 20.84 17.25 10.25
CA TYR A 17 20.20 18.26 11.07
C TYR A 17 19.70 17.61 12.36
N VAL A 18 19.91 18.24 13.50
CA VAL A 18 19.24 17.84 14.75
C VAL A 18 17.83 18.41 14.70
N ILE A 19 16.80 17.55 14.79
CA ILE A 19 15.41 17.99 14.58
C ILE A 19 14.98 19.03 15.62
N GLU A 20 15.48 18.93 16.86
CA GLU A 20 15.19 19.89 17.92
C GLU A 20 15.73 21.30 17.66
N ASP A 21 16.80 21.40 16.88
CA ASP A 21 17.48 22.66 16.56
C ASP A 21 16.88 23.33 15.31
N LEU A 22 15.93 22.67 14.65
CA LEU A 22 15.19 23.23 13.51
C LEU A 22 14.15 24.25 13.97
N GLU A 23 13.91 25.26 13.13
CA GLU A 23 12.78 26.18 13.31
C GLU A 23 11.44 25.44 13.33
N ASP A 24 10.45 26.01 14.02
CA ASP A 24 9.10 25.44 14.16
C ASP A 24 8.49 25.02 12.83
N THR A 25 8.61 25.88 11.82
CA THR A 25 8.14 25.60 10.46
C THR A 25 8.85 24.40 9.84
N ALA A 26 10.17 24.28 10.00
CA ALA A 26 10.94 23.17 9.47
C ALA A 26 10.60 21.86 10.20
N ARG A 27 10.44 21.89 11.54
CA ARG A 27 9.98 20.73 12.33
C ARG A 27 8.60 20.25 11.89
N TYR A 28 7.69 21.20 11.67
CA TYR A 28 6.36 20.90 11.15
C TYR A 28 6.43 20.23 9.78
N ILE A 29 7.22 20.77 8.85
CA ILE A 29 7.40 20.18 7.52
C ILE A 29 7.97 18.75 7.61
N VAL A 30 8.97 18.50 8.48
CA VAL A 30 9.51 17.16 8.71
C VAL A 30 8.43 16.19 9.20
N ALA A 31 7.60 16.62 10.16
CA ALA A 31 6.49 15.81 10.65
C ALA A 31 5.47 15.51 9.54
N GLN A 32 5.13 16.50 8.72
CA GLN A 32 4.23 16.30 7.57
C GLN A 32 4.84 15.34 6.53
N LEU A 33 6.14 15.42 6.26
CA LEU A 33 6.81 14.50 5.33
C LEU A 33 6.83 13.05 5.84
N GLN A 34 7.03 12.86 7.15
CA GLN A 34 6.96 11.54 7.77
C GLN A 34 5.54 10.96 7.69
N ASP A 35 4.53 11.80 7.95
CA ASP A 35 3.13 11.40 7.84
C ASP A 35 2.75 11.02 6.40
N LEU A 36 3.15 11.83 5.41
CA LEU A 36 2.89 11.55 4.00
C LEU A 36 3.54 10.24 3.54
N LYS A 37 4.77 9.94 3.98
CA LYS A 37 5.43 8.65 3.68
C LYS A 37 4.65 7.46 4.26
N ARG A 38 4.07 7.62 5.45
CA ARG A 38 3.20 6.59 6.03
C ARG A 38 1.94 6.39 5.19
N GLN A 39 1.26 7.48 4.84
CA GLN A 39 0.06 7.44 4.00
C GLN A 39 0.33 6.80 2.62
N GLU A 40 1.49 7.10 2.02
CA GLU A 40 1.93 6.49 0.76
C GLU A 40 2.07 4.97 0.88
N ALA A 41 2.71 4.48 1.95
CA ALA A 41 2.88 3.06 2.19
C ALA A 41 1.53 2.34 2.40
N GLU A 42 0.64 2.93 3.21
CA GLU A 42 -0.70 2.39 3.47
C GLU A 42 -1.54 2.34 2.18
N THR A 43 -1.50 3.40 1.38
CA THR A 43 -2.23 3.48 0.11
C THR A 43 -1.71 2.47 -0.90
N SER A 44 -0.39 2.30 -0.98
CA SER A 44 0.25 1.32 -1.86
C SER A 44 -0.17 -0.11 -1.49
N ALA A 45 -0.13 -0.45 -0.20
CA ALA A 45 -0.59 -1.75 0.28
C ALA A 45 -2.08 -1.99 -0.03
N LYS A 46 -2.91 -0.94 0.09
CA LYS A 46 -4.33 -1.03 -0.27
C LYS A 46 -4.54 -1.26 -1.76
N LEU A 47 -3.77 -0.58 -2.61
CA LEU A 47 -3.81 -0.77 -4.06
C LEU A 47 -3.46 -2.20 -4.44
N ASP A 48 -2.43 -2.78 -3.81
CA ASP A 48 -2.04 -4.17 -4.07
C ASP A 48 -3.15 -5.16 -3.70
N GLN A 49 -3.80 -4.97 -2.55
CA GLN A 49 -4.96 -5.77 -2.15
C GLN A 49 -6.10 -5.68 -3.18
N ILE A 50 -6.38 -4.47 -3.68
CA ILE A 50 -7.43 -4.24 -4.68
C ILE A 50 -7.10 -4.99 -5.98
N LYS A 51 -5.85 -4.92 -6.45
CA LYS A 51 -5.42 -5.62 -7.68
C LYS A 51 -5.57 -7.13 -7.55
N VAL A 52 -5.06 -7.71 -6.46
CA VAL A 52 -5.17 -9.15 -6.20
C VAL A 52 -6.63 -9.59 -6.12
N ALA A 53 -7.49 -8.81 -5.44
CA ALA A 53 -8.91 -9.11 -5.35
C ALA A 53 -9.61 -9.03 -6.72
N ALA A 54 -9.31 -8.00 -7.52
CA ALA A 54 -9.89 -7.83 -8.85
C ALA A 54 -9.49 -8.97 -9.79
N GLU A 55 -8.23 -9.39 -9.77
CA GLU A 55 -7.76 -10.57 -10.51
C GLU A 55 -8.49 -11.83 -10.06
N GLY A 56 -8.58 -12.07 -8.75
CA GLY A 56 -9.30 -13.22 -8.18
C GLY A 56 -10.77 -13.27 -8.61
N PHE A 57 -11.48 -12.14 -8.53
CA PHE A 57 -12.87 -12.06 -9.00
C PHE A 57 -13.00 -12.26 -10.51
N THR A 58 -12.04 -11.75 -11.29
CA THR A 58 -12.03 -11.95 -12.75
C THR A 58 -11.89 -13.44 -13.10
N GLN A 59 -11.00 -14.17 -12.42
CA GLN A 59 -10.84 -15.61 -12.67
C GLN A 59 -12.07 -16.39 -12.22
N ARG A 60 -12.68 -16.04 -11.07
CA ARG A 60 -13.92 -16.66 -10.62
C ARG A 60 -15.05 -16.43 -11.63
N LEU A 61 -15.20 -15.21 -12.13
CA LEU A 61 -16.22 -14.90 -13.13
C LEU A 61 -16.05 -15.74 -14.41
N LYS A 62 -14.81 -15.97 -14.86
CA LYS A 62 -14.57 -16.85 -16.02
C LYS A 62 -15.04 -18.27 -15.75
N VAL A 63 -14.71 -18.83 -14.58
CA VAL A 63 -15.16 -20.18 -14.21
C VAL A 63 -16.69 -20.25 -14.20
N GLU A 64 -17.38 -19.31 -13.57
CA GLU A 64 -18.84 -19.32 -13.54
C GLU A 64 -19.47 -19.23 -14.95
N LEU A 65 -18.87 -18.45 -15.86
CA LEU A 65 -19.35 -18.33 -17.24
C LEU A 65 -19.01 -19.55 -18.10
N GLU A 66 -17.88 -20.20 -17.87
CA GLU A 66 -17.46 -21.42 -18.57
C GLU A 66 -18.23 -22.66 -18.05
N ASP A 67 -18.53 -22.73 -16.75
CA ASP A 67 -19.37 -23.77 -16.15
C ASP A 67 -20.83 -23.67 -16.63
N ASP A 68 -21.37 -22.45 -16.83
CA ASP A 68 -22.68 -22.22 -17.46
C ASP A 68 -22.72 -22.73 -18.92
N GLU A 69 -21.60 -22.68 -19.67
CA GLU A 69 -21.51 -23.22 -21.03
C GLU A 69 -21.42 -24.76 -21.06
N GLY A 70 -20.96 -25.39 -19.98
CA GLY A 70 -20.91 -26.85 -19.82
C GLY A 70 -22.28 -27.50 -19.56
N GLU A 71 -23.14 -26.85 -18.77
CA GLU A 71 -24.48 -27.38 -18.46
C GLU A 71 -25.46 -27.32 -19.64
N VAL A 72 -25.28 -26.38 -20.58
CA VAL A 72 -26.12 -26.30 -21.79
C VAL A 72 -25.72 -27.30 -22.89
N ALA A 73 -24.50 -27.83 -22.85
CA ALA A 73 -24.00 -28.77 -23.86
C ALA A 73 -24.36 -30.24 -23.59
N GLU A 74 -24.67 -30.61 -22.33
CA GLU A 74 -25.08 -31.98 -21.97
C GLU A 74 -26.58 -32.26 -22.16
N GLY A 75 -27.37 -31.25 -22.53
CA GLY A 75 -28.83 -31.35 -22.70
C GLY A 75 -29.32 -31.74 -24.11
N GLU A 76 -28.45 -31.80 -25.12
CA GLU A 76 -28.89 -32.01 -26.51
C GLU A 76 -28.05 -33.07 -27.24
N PHE A 77 -28.16 -34.35 -26.83
CA PHE A 77 -27.82 -35.47 -27.72
C PHE A 77 -28.72 -36.69 -27.48
N THR A 78 -29.44 -37.09 -28.54
CA THR A 78 -30.09 -38.40 -28.83
C THR A 78 -31.31 -38.78 -27.97
N GLN A 79 -32.46 -39.25 -28.49
CA GLN A 79 -32.87 -39.87 -29.75
C GLN A 79 -34.38 -39.63 -29.95
#